data_AF-V8NV37-F1
#
_entry.id   AF-V8NV37-F1
#
_cell.length_a   1.000
_cell.length_b   1.000
_cell.length_c   1.000
_cell.angle_alpha   90.00
_cell.angle_beta   90.00
_cell.angle_gamma   90.00
#
_symmetry.space_group_name_H-M   'P 1'
#
loop_
_entity.id
_entity.type
_entity.pdbx_description
1 polymer ?
#
loop_
_entity_poly.entity_id
_entity_poly.type
_entity_poly.pdbx_seq_one_letter_code
_entity_poly.pdbx_strand_id
1 'polypeptide(L)'
;MPQSGRLYKMDGHALLLRLLLLISTVAITLHGYSGTTVSPQNGTFSFKSLNLTLQEIKDLIYEYRTRQCWDLFTEQMANISKIYWCDWKTIRRPYSHLRKCLENEADKLDLNYPNSMAEEYIIISHHNYFFNCTLQNQPLQDPPENILLALIMTPICIIPFLVALVVLKSKDGEMQL
;
A
#
# COMPACT_ATOMS: atom_id res chain seq x y z
N MET A 1 29.01 -27.41 30.41
CA MET A 1 28.53 -26.07 30.01
C MET A 1 27.03 -26.02 30.21
N PRO A 2 26.49 -25.04 30.96
CA PRO A 2 25.13 -25.04 31.49
C PRO A 2 24.17 -24.21 30.63
N GLN A 3 22.87 -24.52 30.61
CA GLN A 3 21.82 -23.50 30.51
C GLN A 3 20.63 -23.83 31.42
N SER A 4 20.69 -23.12 32.55
CA SER A 4 19.65 -22.64 33.46
C SER A 4 18.19 -22.81 33.03
N GLY A 5 17.45 -23.67 33.74
CA GLY A 5 16.00 -23.62 33.84
C GLY A 5 15.60 -22.43 34.72
N ARG A 6 14.91 -21.46 34.13
CA ARG A 6 14.43 -20.25 34.83
C ARG A 6 13.12 -20.59 35.54
N LEU A 7 13.23 -21.02 36.80
CA LEU A 7 12.10 -21.20 37.71
C LEU A 7 11.54 -19.80 38.02
N TYR A 8 10.32 -19.52 37.55
CA TYR A 8 9.65 -18.23 37.78
C TYR A 8 9.30 -18.08 39.26
N LYS A 9 10.19 -17.43 40.02
CA LYS A 9 9.88 -16.96 41.37
C LYS A 9 8.97 -15.74 41.23
N MET A 10 7.67 -15.99 41.24
CA MET A 10 6.65 -14.95 41.14
C MET A 10 6.57 -14.19 42.46
N ASP A 11 6.85 -12.90 42.39
CA ASP A 11 6.78 -11.97 43.50
C ASP A 11 5.32 -11.85 43.98
N GLY A 12 5.05 -12.26 45.23
CA GLY A 12 3.69 -12.27 45.80
C GLY A 12 3.04 -10.89 45.80
N HIS A 13 3.86 -9.82 45.78
CA HIS A 13 3.40 -8.44 45.69
C HIS A 13 2.79 -8.12 44.31
N ALA A 14 3.31 -8.72 43.24
CA ALA A 14 2.82 -8.52 41.88
C ALA A 14 1.48 -9.23 41.61
N LEU A 15 1.26 -10.38 42.26
CA LEU A 15 -0.03 -11.08 42.22
C LEU A 15 -1.12 -10.32 42.99
N LEU A 16 -0.76 -9.72 44.12
CA LEU A 16 -1.67 -8.91 44.93
C LEU A 16 -2.07 -7.63 44.18
N LEU A 17 -1.12 -6.97 43.51
CA LEU A 17 -1.39 -5.84 42.62
C LEU A 17 -2.30 -6.22 41.44
N ARG A 18 -2.06 -7.36 40.78
CA ARG A 18 -2.94 -7.83 39.71
C ARG A 18 -4.34 -8.21 40.21
N LEU A 19 -4.43 -8.80 41.41
CA LEU A 19 -5.72 -9.13 42.03
C LEU A 19 -6.51 -7.86 42.40
N LEU A 20 -5.85 -6.84 42.96
CA LEU A 20 -6.48 -5.55 43.27
C LEU A 20 -6.94 -4.79 42.01
N LEU A 21 -6.17 -4.85 40.92
CA LEU A 21 -6.57 -4.28 39.62
C LEU A 21 -7.76 -5.03 38.99
N LEU A 22 -7.82 -6.36 39.13
CA LEU A 22 -8.97 -7.16 38.69
C LEU A 22 -10.22 -6.87 39.53
N ILE A 23 -10.10 -6.72 40.85
CA ILE A 23 -11.24 -6.37 41.72
C ILE A 23 -11.75 -4.95 41.39
N SER A 24 -10.86 -4.01 41.07
CA SER A 24 -11.24 -2.64 40.68
C SER A 24 -11.98 -2.61 39.35
N THR A 25 -11.56 -3.41 38.36
CA THR A 25 -12.26 -3.52 37.06
C THR A 25 -13.62 -4.23 37.17
N VAL A 26 -13.73 -5.22 38.07
CA VAL A 26 -15.01 -5.89 38.39
C VAL A 26 -15.98 -4.95 39.16
N ALA A 27 -15.46 -4.10 40.06
CA ALA A 27 -16.30 -3.14 40.79
C ALA A 27 -16.85 -2.02 39.87
N ILE A 28 -16.07 -1.56 38.89
CA ILE A 28 -16.53 -0.57 37.89
C ILE A 28 -17.61 -1.18 36.97
N THR A 29 -17.49 -2.47 36.64
CA THR A 29 -18.49 -3.17 35.82
C THR A 29 -19.77 -3.51 36.57
N LEU A 30 -19.73 -3.72 37.89
CA LEU A 30 -20.96 -3.92 38.69
C LEU A 30 -21.73 -2.62 38.98
N HIS A 31 -21.05 -1.48 39.18
CA HIS A 31 -21.74 -0.20 39.41
C HIS A 31 -22.31 0.45 38.13
N GLY A 32 -21.94 -0.04 36.94
CA GLY A 32 -22.52 0.37 35.66
C GLY A 32 -23.84 -0.34 35.30
N TYR A 33 -24.24 -1.38 36.03
CA TYR A 33 -25.47 -2.14 35.79
C TYR A 33 -26.61 -1.65 36.69
N SER A 34 -26.95 -0.37 36.54
CA SER A 34 -28.29 0.16 36.87
C SER A 34 -28.67 1.18 35.80
N GLY A 35 -28.61 0.71 34.55
CA GLY A 35 -29.19 1.41 33.41
C GLY A 35 -30.70 1.14 33.37
N THR A 36 -31.48 2.19 33.55
CA THR A 36 -32.90 2.23 33.25
C THR A 36 -33.13 1.80 31.80
N THR A 37 -34.10 0.92 31.58
CA THR A 37 -34.53 0.49 30.24
C THR A 37 -35.16 1.66 29.51
N VAL A 38 -34.36 2.39 28.72
CA VAL A 38 -34.86 3.35 27.72
C VAL A 38 -34.81 2.65 26.37
N SER A 39 -36.00 2.43 25.80
CA SER A 39 -36.25 1.99 24.43
C SER A 39 -35.36 2.74 23.41
N PRO A 40 -34.90 2.11 22.31
CA PRO A 40 -34.21 2.84 21.25
C PRO A 40 -35.23 3.73 20.55
N GLN A 41 -35.33 4.96 21.04
CA GLN A 41 -36.07 6.01 20.38
C GLN A 41 -35.22 6.40 19.18
N ASN A 42 -35.83 6.41 18.00
CA ASN A 42 -35.25 6.95 16.76
C ASN A 42 -34.44 8.19 17.10
N GLY A 43 -33.12 8.01 17.20
CA GLY A 43 -32.19 9.11 17.35
C GLY A 43 -32.21 9.86 16.04
N THR A 44 -33.13 10.82 15.92
CA THR A 44 -32.96 11.96 15.02
C THR A 44 -31.58 12.51 15.36
N PHE A 45 -30.62 12.17 14.51
CA PHE A 45 -29.26 12.66 14.58
C PHE A 45 -29.40 14.18 14.44
N SER A 46 -29.38 14.88 15.57
CA SER A 46 -29.43 16.33 15.59
C SER A 46 -28.10 16.79 15.03
N PHE A 47 -28.07 16.99 13.72
CA PHE A 47 -27.00 17.73 13.07
C PHE A 47 -27.14 19.16 13.59
N LYS A 48 -26.53 19.43 14.75
CA LYS A 48 -26.24 20.79 15.19
C LYS A 48 -25.62 21.45 13.98
N SER A 49 -26.30 22.44 13.40
CA SER A 49 -25.93 23.06 12.13
C SER A 49 -24.48 23.51 12.22
N LEU A 50 -23.62 22.65 11.71
CA LEU A 50 -22.20 22.85 11.67
C LEU A 50 -22.03 23.80 10.49
N ASN A 51 -21.61 25.04 10.76
CA ASN A 51 -21.28 26.02 9.72
C ASN A 51 -20.00 25.55 8.99
N LEU A 52 -20.06 24.37 8.39
CA LEU A 52 -18.97 23.77 7.65
C LEU A 52 -18.92 24.37 6.26
N THR A 53 -17.70 24.57 5.81
CA THR A 53 -17.41 24.87 4.42
C THR A 53 -17.78 23.66 3.55
N LEU A 54 -18.08 23.93 2.28
CA LEU A 54 -18.29 22.87 1.29
C LEU A 54 -17.09 21.91 1.23
N GLN A 55 -15.87 22.42 1.45
CA GLN A 55 -14.65 21.62 1.43
C GLN A 55 -14.62 20.62 2.60
N GLU A 56 -14.90 21.06 3.82
CA GLU A 56 -14.93 20.16 4.98
C GLU A 56 -16.02 19.09 4.84
N ILE A 57 -17.16 19.43 4.23
CA ILE A 57 -18.22 18.45 3.94
C ILE A 57 -17.72 17.42 2.91
N LYS A 58 -17.04 17.85 1.85
CA LYS A 58 -16.42 16.94 0.86
C LYS A 58 -15.39 16.03 1.52
N ASP A 59 -14.53 16.58 2.38
CA ASP A 59 -13.49 15.82 3.08
C ASP A 59 -14.09 14.76 4.02
N LEU A 60 -15.13 15.10 4.78
CA LEU A 60 -15.86 14.15 5.64
C LEU A 60 -16.52 13.02 4.84
N ILE A 61 -17.12 13.36 3.70
CA ILE A 61 -17.72 12.35 2.81
C ILE A 61 -16.63 11.48 2.20
N TYR A 62 -15.52 12.07 1.78
CA TYR A 62 -14.38 11.35 1.22
C TYR A 62 -13.79 10.37 2.24
N GLU A 63 -13.61 10.78 3.50
CA GLU A 63 -13.18 9.90 4.60
C GLU A 63 -14.08 8.66 4.73
N TYR A 64 -15.39 8.89 4.79
CA TYR A 64 -16.36 7.80 4.93
C TYR A 64 -16.29 6.82 3.75
N ARG A 65 -16.19 7.33 2.51
CA ARG A 65 -16.19 6.48 1.31
C ARG A 65 -14.86 5.75 1.08
N THR A 66 -13.74 6.43 1.30
CA THR A 66 -12.41 5.83 1.18
C THR A 66 -12.16 4.75 2.24
N ARG A 67 -12.79 4.84 3.40
CA ARG A 67 -12.82 3.74 4.38
C ARG A 67 -13.40 2.46 3.78
N GLN A 68 -14.45 2.53 2.96
CA GLN A 68 -15.00 1.35 2.29
C GLN A 68 -14.02 0.78 1.25
N CYS A 69 -13.30 1.64 0.52
CA CYS A 69 -12.22 1.21 -0.37
C CYS A 69 -11.13 0.43 0.39
N TRP A 70 -10.77 0.93 1.58
CA TRP A 70 -9.79 0.29 2.45
C TRP A 70 -10.28 -1.06 2.97
N ASP A 71 -11.50 -1.14 3.48
CA ASP A 71 -12.08 -2.37 4.01
C ASP A 71 -12.07 -3.47 2.92
N LEU A 72 -12.50 -3.15 1.70
CA LEU A 72 -12.44 -4.07 0.55
C LEU A 72 -11.01 -4.51 0.21
N PHE A 73 -10.04 -3.59 0.26
CA PHE A 73 -8.63 -3.93 0.03
C PHE A 73 -8.11 -4.90 1.10
N THR A 74 -8.43 -4.66 2.37
CA THR A 74 -7.99 -5.53 3.47
C THR A 74 -8.61 -6.92 3.37
N GLU A 75 -9.88 -7.03 2.95
CA GLU A 75 -10.56 -8.31 2.70
C GLU A 75 -9.86 -9.08 1.56
N GLN A 76 -9.57 -8.40 0.45
CA GLN A 76 -8.86 -9.02 -0.67
C GLN A 76 -7.46 -9.49 -0.27
N MET A 77 -6.73 -8.70 0.52
CA MET A 77 -5.41 -9.06 1.03
C MET A 77 -5.46 -10.18 2.08
N ALA A 78 -6.53 -10.30 2.85
CA ALA A 78 -6.73 -11.40 3.80
C ALA A 78 -6.86 -12.76 3.12
N ASN A 79 -7.38 -12.79 1.88
CA ASN A 79 -7.47 -13.99 1.07
C ASN A 79 -6.13 -14.38 0.37
N ILE A 80 -5.08 -13.58 0.54
CA ILE A 80 -3.75 -13.83 -0.03
C ILE A 80 -2.79 -14.23 1.08
N SER A 81 -2.18 -15.41 0.96
CA SER A 81 -1.16 -15.85 1.92
C SER A 81 0.04 -14.90 1.94
N LYS A 82 0.59 -14.64 3.14
CA LYS A 82 1.69 -13.69 3.37
C LYS A 82 2.92 -13.95 2.50
N ILE A 83 3.18 -15.21 2.15
CA ILE A 83 4.31 -15.60 1.27
C ILE A 83 4.21 -14.97 -0.13
N TYR A 84 3.01 -14.58 -0.56
CA TYR A 84 2.75 -13.98 -1.88
C TYR A 84 2.58 -12.46 -1.83
N TRP A 85 2.71 -11.82 -0.66
CA TRP A 85 2.56 -10.36 -0.54
C TRP A 85 3.61 -9.59 -1.35
N CYS A 86 4.80 -10.16 -1.55
CA CYS A 86 5.85 -9.56 -2.36
C CYS A 86 5.80 -9.96 -3.85
N ASP A 87 4.84 -10.80 -4.26
CA ASP A 87 4.61 -11.08 -5.67
C ASP A 87 3.67 -10.05 -6.28
N TRP A 88 4.24 -9.14 -7.09
CA TRP A 88 3.47 -8.12 -7.81
C TRP A 88 2.35 -8.72 -8.65
N LYS A 89 2.55 -9.89 -9.29
CA LYS A 89 1.50 -10.49 -10.13
C LYS A 89 0.26 -10.86 -9.32
N THR A 90 0.46 -11.32 -8.08
CA THR A 90 -0.60 -11.65 -7.14
C THR A 90 -1.29 -10.41 -6.58
N ILE A 91 -0.52 -9.42 -6.10
CA ILE A 91 -1.09 -8.26 -5.38
C ILE A 91 -1.49 -7.07 -6.29
N ARG A 92 -1.11 -7.07 -7.58
CA ARG A 92 -1.44 -5.98 -8.51
C ARG A 92 -2.94 -5.72 -8.61
N ARG A 93 -3.77 -6.77 -8.62
CA ARG A 93 -5.23 -6.63 -8.71
C ARG A 93 -5.82 -5.88 -7.51
N PRO A 94 -5.65 -6.35 -6.26
CA PRO A 94 -6.19 -5.63 -5.10
C PRO A 94 -5.60 -4.23 -4.94
N TYR A 95 -4.31 -4.06 -5.17
CA TYR A 95 -3.67 -2.75 -5.10
C TYR A 95 -4.22 -1.76 -6.14
N SER A 96 -4.43 -2.23 -7.38
CA SER A 96 -5.05 -1.39 -8.43
C SER A 96 -6.50 -1.07 -8.13
N HIS A 97 -7.23 -1.98 -7.48
CA HIS A 97 -8.60 -1.72 -7.03
C HIS A 97 -8.60 -0.60 -5.98
N LEU A 98 -7.78 -0.70 -4.93
CA LEU A 98 -7.66 0.34 -3.90
C LEU A 98 -7.40 1.71 -4.53
N ARG A 99 -6.38 1.82 -5.38
CA ARG A 99 -6.03 3.07 -6.07
C ARG A 99 -7.20 3.66 -6.87
N LYS A 100 -7.84 2.84 -7.72
CA LYS A 100 -8.97 3.29 -8.53
C LYS A 100 -10.19 3.67 -7.69
N CYS A 101 -10.41 2.99 -6.58
CA CYS A 101 -11.50 3.32 -5.67
C CYS A 101 -11.27 4.70 -5.04
N LEU A 102 -10.05 4.98 -4.54
CA LEU A 102 -9.68 6.29 -4.00
C LEU A 102 -9.81 7.40 -5.06
N GLU A 103 -9.27 7.18 -6.26
CA GLU A 103 -9.36 8.11 -7.39
C GLU A 103 -10.82 8.39 -7.78
N ASN A 104 -11.64 7.35 -7.95
CA ASN A 104 -13.05 7.51 -8.30
C ASN A 104 -13.86 8.26 -7.22
N GLU A 105 -13.59 8.03 -5.93
CA GLU A 105 -14.28 8.77 -4.88
C GLU A 105 -13.84 10.23 -4.79
N ALA A 106 -12.59 10.53 -5.15
CA ALA A 106 -12.11 11.91 -5.27
C ALA A 106 -12.80 12.61 -6.45
N ASP A 107 -12.86 11.96 -7.61
CA ASP A 107 -13.52 12.48 -8.81
C ASP A 107 -15.01 12.75 -8.57
N LYS A 108 -15.72 11.86 -7.88
CA LYS A 108 -17.15 12.04 -7.54
C LYS A 108 -17.43 13.25 -6.64
N LEU A 109 -16.41 13.74 -5.94
CA LEU A 109 -16.50 14.88 -5.02
C LEU A 109 -15.78 16.11 -5.58
N ASP A 110 -15.29 16.07 -6.83
CA ASP A 110 -14.43 17.08 -7.45
C ASP A 110 -13.23 17.45 -6.55
N LEU A 111 -12.60 16.45 -5.95
CA LEU A 111 -11.36 16.60 -5.17
C LEU A 111 -10.15 16.25 -6.04
N ASN A 112 -9.04 16.96 -5.83
CA ASN A 112 -7.79 16.63 -6.51
C ASN A 112 -7.28 15.24 -6.08
N TYR A 113 -6.70 14.51 -7.03
CA TYR A 113 -5.97 13.26 -6.79
C TYR A 113 -4.56 13.36 -7.42
N PRO A 114 -3.49 12.94 -6.71
CA PRO A 114 -3.49 12.43 -5.34
C PRO A 114 -3.78 13.51 -4.29
N ASN A 115 -4.26 13.09 -3.11
CA ASN A 115 -4.51 13.91 -1.92
C ASN A 115 -3.96 13.22 -0.66
N SER A 116 -3.89 13.95 0.45
CA SER A 116 -3.27 13.48 1.70
C SER A 116 -3.88 12.19 2.24
N MET A 117 -5.21 12.07 2.19
CA MET A 117 -5.91 10.89 2.70
C MET A 117 -5.71 9.66 1.79
N ALA A 118 -5.71 9.85 0.47
CA ALA A 118 -5.34 8.76 -0.44
C ALA A 118 -3.89 8.30 -0.21
N GLU A 119 -2.97 9.26 -0.02
CA GLU A 119 -1.57 8.98 0.27
C GLU A 119 -1.40 8.19 1.57
N GLU A 120 -2.15 8.53 2.62
CA GLU A 120 -2.14 7.79 3.88
C GLU A 120 -2.52 6.31 3.69
N TYR A 121 -3.60 6.01 2.97
CA TYR A 121 -3.99 4.62 2.67
C TYR A 121 -2.91 3.87 1.88
N ILE A 122 -2.27 4.55 0.92
CA ILE A 122 -1.17 3.95 0.15
C ILE A 122 0.01 3.66 1.08
N ILE A 123 0.44 4.60 1.92
CA ILE A 123 1.54 4.41 2.88
C ILE A 123 1.23 3.27 3.86
N ILE A 124 0.03 3.25 4.43
CA ILE A 124 -0.40 2.19 5.36
C ILE A 124 -0.40 0.83 4.65
N SER A 125 -0.81 0.75 3.38
CA SER A 125 -0.74 -0.50 2.61
C SER A 125 0.70 -1.02 2.48
N HIS A 126 1.65 -0.14 2.18
CA HIS A 126 3.07 -0.49 2.09
C HIS A 126 3.62 -0.95 3.44
N HIS A 127 3.31 -0.23 4.50
CA HIS A 127 3.76 -0.59 5.84
C HIS A 127 3.18 -1.92 6.33
N ASN A 128 1.88 -2.17 6.12
CA ASN A 128 1.21 -3.35 6.68
C ASN A 128 1.48 -4.64 5.87
N TYR A 129 1.57 -4.53 4.54
CA TYR A 129 1.65 -5.69 3.66
C TYR A 129 3.01 -5.85 2.98
N PHE A 130 3.74 -4.77 2.73
CA PHE A 130 4.91 -4.77 1.83
C PHE A 130 6.24 -4.36 2.51
N PHE A 131 6.25 -4.11 3.82
CA PHE A 131 7.44 -3.60 4.54
C PHE A 131 8.70 -4.47 4.41
N ASN A 132 8.53 -5.80 4.30
CA ASN A 132 9.64 -6.75 4.17
C ASN A 132 9.91 -7.17 2.71
N CYS A 133 9.27 -6.53 1.73
CA CYS A 133 9.47 -6.87 0.33
C CYS A 133 10.72 -6.18 -0.20
N THR A 134 11.66 -6.97 -0.72
CA THR A 134 12.81 -6.46 -1.46
C THR A 134 12.41 -6.26 -2.93
N LEU A 135 12.79 -5.12 -3.50
CA LEU A 135 12.59 -4.86 -4.93
C LEU A 135 13.55 -5.74 -5.73
N GLN A 136 13.13 -6.96 -6.06
CA GLN A 136 13.95 -7.87 -6.87
C GLN A 136 13.91 -7.49 -8.36
N ASN A 137 12.87 -6.79 -8.77
CA ASN A 137 12.80 -6.13 -10.07
C ASN A 137 13.44 -4.75 -9.94
N GLN A 138 14.73 -4.68 -10.22
CA GLN A 138 15.37 -3.41 -10.56
C GLN A 138 14.44 -2.74 -11.61
N PRO A 139 14.05 -1.47 -11.44
CA PRO A 139 13.36 -0.76 -12.52
C PRO A 139 14.17 -0.98 -13.79
N LEU A 140 13.53 -1.08 -14.97
CA LEU A 140 14.28 -1.13 -16.22
C LEU A 140 15.22 0.09 -16.23
N GLN A 141 16.46 -0.15 -15.85
CA GLN A 141 17.49 0.85 -15.79
C GLN A 141 18.08 0.85 -17.18
N ASP A 142 18.32 2.05 -17.68
CA ASP A 142 19.09 2.20 -18.88
C ASP A 142 20.42 1.44 -18.71
N PRO A 143 20.89 0.75 -19.77
CA PRO A 143 22.17 0.08 -19.71
C PRO A 143 23.27 1.12 -19.34
N PRO A 144 24.35 0.69 -18.68
CA PRO A 144 25.48 1.57 -18.38
C PRO A 144 25.92 2.38 -19.60
N GLU A 145 26.33 3.64 -19.41
CA GLU A 145 26.60 4.60 -20.48
C GLU A 145 27.55 4.07 -21.56
N ASN A 146 28.58 3.31 -21.15
CA ASN A 146 29.53 2.67 -22.05
C ASN A 146 28.88 1.61 -22.96
N ILE A 147 27.91 0.84 -22.45
CA ILE A 147 27.17 -0.15 -23.23
C ILE A 147 26.19 0.54 -24.17
N LEU A 148 25.49 1.57 -23.69
CA LEU A 148 24.60 2.38 -24.52
C LEU A 148 25.35 3.02 -25.68
N LEU A 149 26.51 3.62 -25.41
CA LEU A 149 27.36 4.22 -26.43
C LEU A 149 27.84 3.19 -27.45
N ALA A 150 28.26 2.00 -27.00
CA ALA A 150 28.64 0.92 -27.90
C ALA A 150 27.48 0.49 -28.82
N LEU A 151 26.26 0.38 -28.28
CA LEU A 151 25.07 0.06 -29.07
C LEU A 151 24.71 1.14 -30.09
N ILE A 152 25.00 2.41 -29.81
CA ILE A 152 24.78 3.53 -30.74
C ILE A 152 25.87 3.58 -31.81
N MET A 153 27.15 3.43 -31.42
CA MET A 153 28.28 3.52 -32.34
C MET A 153 28.34 2.32 -33.30
N THR A 154 27.88 1.14 -32.87
CA THR A 154 27.87 -0.09 -33.67
C THR A 154 27.14 0.08 -35.02
N PRO A 155 25.85 0.45 -35.09
CA PRO A 155 25.15 0.66 -36.36
C PRO A 155 25.73 1.84 -37.15
N ILE A 156 26.21 2.90 -36.49
CA ILE A 156 26.85 4.05 -37.15
C ILE A 156 28.11 3.62 -37.92
N CYS A 157 28.89 2.67 -37.38
CA CYS A 157 30.09 2.17 -38.03
C CYS A 157 29.82 1.02 -39.03
N ILE A 158 28.93 0.09 -38.67
CA ILE A 158 28.67 -1.11 -39.47
C ILE A 158 27.91 -0.78 -40.76
N ILE A 159 26.92 0.14 -40.71
CA ILE A 159 26.09 0.44 -41.89
C ILE A 159 26.95 1.03 -43.03
N PRO A 160 27.76 2.09 -42.84
CA PRO A 160 28.59 2.63 -43.91
C PRO A 160 29.63 1.63 -44.43
N PHE A 161 30.18 0.79 -43.53
CA PHE A 161 31.12 -0.26 -43.92
C PHE A 161 30.48 -1.28 -44.86
N LEU A 162 29.29 -1.78 -44.50
CA LEU A 162 28.55 -2.71 -45.35
C LEU A 162 28.14 -2.07 -46.68
N VAL A 163 27.68 -0.82 -46.68
CA VAL A 163 27.33 -0.08 -47.91
C VAL A 163 28.55 0.05 -48.82
N ALA A 164 29.71 0.44 -48.28
CA ALA A 164 30.95 0.54 -49.05
C ALA A 164 31.36 -0.81 -49.65
N LEU A 165 31.25 -1.90 -48.89
CA LEU A 165 31.53 -3.24 -49.39
C LEU A 165 30.60 -3.65 -50.53
N VAL A 166 29.29 -3.36 -50.42
CA VAL A 166 28.31 -3.68 -51.47
C VAL A 166 28.62 -2.90 -52.75
N VAL A 167 28.92 -1.61 -52.64
CA VAL A 167 29.26 -0.76 -53.79
C VAL A 167 30.56 -1.20 -54.47
N LEU A 168 31.57 -1.58 -53.69
CA LEU A 168 32.82 -2.12 -54.25
C LEU A 168 32.56 -3.43 -54.99
N LYS A 169 31.79 -4.36 -54.39
CA LYS A 169 31.45 -5.62 -55.04
C LYS A 169 30.56 -5.45 -56.28
N SER A 170 29.63 -4.51 -56.29
CA SER A 170 28.81 -4.26 -57.48
C SER A 170 29.65 -3.73 -58.64
N LYS A 171 30.64 -2.87 -58.34
CA LYS A 171 31.57 -2.33 -59.34
C LYS A 171 32.55 -3.38 -59.88
N ASP A 172 33.03 -4.29 -59.03
CA ASP A 172 33.87 -5.43 -59.48
C ASP A 172 33.08 -6.43 -60.33
N GLY A 173 31.78 -6.59 -60.08
CA GLY A 173 30.88 -7.42 -60.89
C GLY A 173 30.60 -6.84 -62.28
N GLU A 174 30.58 -5.52 -62.45
CA GLU A 174 30.43 -4.87 -63.75
C GLU A 174 31.70 -4.91 -64.60
N MET A 175 32.89 -4.98 -63.98
CA MET A 175 34.17 -5.09 -64.70
C MET A 175 34.50 -6.53 -65.18
N GLN A 176 33.66 -7.52 -64.83
CA GLN A 176 33.81 -8.92 -65.25
C GLN A 176 32.79 -9.37 -66.33
N LEU A 177 32.04 -8.44 -66.92
CA LEU A 177 31.16 -8.70 -68.07
C LEU A 177 31.74 -8.14 -69.38
#